data_AF-A0A3C0AHV2-F1
#
_entry.id   AF-A0A3C0AHV2-F1
#
_cell.length_a   1.000
_cell.length_b   1.000
_cell.length_c   1.000
_cell.angle_alpha   90.00
_cell.angle_beta   90.00
_cell.angle_gamma   90.00
#
_symmetry.space_group_name_H-M   'P 1'
#
loop_
_entity.id
_entity.type
_entity.pdbx_description
1 polymer ?
#
loop_
_entity_poly.entity_id
_entity_poly.type
_entity_poly.pdbx_seq_one_letter_code
_entity_poly.pdbx_strand_id
1 'polypeptide(L)'
;LHMGHALNGTLQDLITRWRRMQGYEALWMPGTDHAGIATQAVVERRMKEEENLTRHDIGREALVERIWDWKDQYEKRILNQLRKLGASCDWQRTRFTLDDMCSKAVRRTFLKLFSDGLIYRGKRLVNWD
;
A
#
# COMPACT_ATOMS: atom_id res chain seq x y z
N LEU A 1 1.76 10.28 6.97
CA LEU A 1 2.54 9.62 8.05
C LEU A 1 2.33 10.33 9.39
N HIS A 2 2.59 9.63 10.49
CA HIS A 2 2.57 10.12 11.88
C HIS A 2 3.83 9.66 12.64
N MET A 3 4.02 10.03 13.90
CA MET A 3 5.26 9.76 14.66
C MET A 3 5.67 8.28 14.71
N GLY A 4 4.72 7.35 14.86
CA GLY A 4 5.01 5.92 14.75
C GLY A 4 5.67 5.49 13.43
N HIS A 5 5.26 6.10 12.30
CA HIS A 5 5.91 5.84 11.01
C HIS A 5 7.33 6.43 10.95
N ALA A 6 7.53 7.61 11.56
CA ALA A 6 8.86 8.22 11.64
C ALA A 6 9.81 7.33 12.44
N LEU A 7 9.39 6.86 13.62
CA LEU A 7 10.16 5.92 14.43
C LEU A 7 10.53 4.64 13.66
N ASN A 8 9.55 4.00 13.02
CA ASN A 8 9.78 2.79 12.23
C ASN A 8 10.78 3.03 11.08
N GLY A 9 10.60 4.12 10.33
CA GLY A 9 11.50 4.50 9.24
C GLY A 9 12.93 4.79 9.71
N THR A 10 13.09 5.51 10.82
CA THR A 10 14.40 5.84 11.41
C THR A 10 15.16 4.59 11.82
N LEU A 11 14.50 3.60 12.44
CA LEU A 11 15.16 2.36 12.85
C LEU A 11 15.66 1.55 11.64
N GLN A 12 14.85 1.43 10.59
CA GLN A 12 15.24 0.75 9.36
C GLN A 12 16.40 1.48 8.66
N ASP A 13 16.35 2.81 8.60
CA ASP A 13 17.40 3.62 7.98
C ASP A 13 18.73 3.52 8.73
N LEU A 14 18.70 3.55 10.07
CA LEU A 14 19.89 3.40 10.91
C LEU A 14 20.60 2.07 10.63
N ILE A 15 19.86 0.96 10.62
CA ILE A 15 20.42 -0.37 10.34
C ILE A 15 20.98 -0.43 8.92
N THR A 16 20.22 0.09 7.94
CA THR A 16 20.63 0.08 6.52
C THR A 16 21.94 0.84 6.31
N ARG A 17 22.05 2.05 6.89
CA ARG A 17 23.27 2.88 6.83
C ARG A 17 24.43 2.18 7.51
N TRP A 18 24.22 1.65 8.72
CA TRP A 18 25.26 0.94 9.46
C TRP A 18 25.81 -0.25 8.68
N ARG A 19 24.94 -1.09 8.09
CA ARG A 19 25.37 -2.22 7.25
C ARG A 19 26.10 -1.77 5.99
N ARG A 20 25.62 -0.71 5.33
CA ARG A 20 26.30 -0.14 4.16
C ARG A 20 27.71 0.35 4.50
N MET A 21 27.89 1.00 5.65
CA MET A 21 29.20 1.45 6.14
C MET A 21 30.15 0.30 6.51
N GLN A 22 29.62 -0.90 6.79
CA GLN A 22 30.41 -2.11 7.02
C GLN A 22 30.79 -2.85 5.72
N GLY A 23 30.51 -2.27 4.54
CA GLY A 23 30.83 -2.87 3.25
C GLY A 23 29.79 -3.88 2.73
N TYR A 24 28.59 -3.94 3.35
CA TYR A 24 27.51 -4.78 2.84
C TYR A 24 26.70 -4.05 1.77
N GLU A 25 26.22 -4.80 0.78
CA GLU A 25 25.18 -4.37 -0.16
C GLU A 25 23.81 -4.34 0.55
N ALA A 26 23.58 -3.28 1.34
CA ALA A 26 22.35 -3.10 2.12
C ALA A 26 21.21 -2.49 1.27
N LEU A 27 20.30 -3.35 0.81
CA LEU A 27 19.09 -2.95 0.08
C LEU A 27 17.92 -2.67 1.04
N TRP A 28 17.40 -1.44 0.99
CA TRP A 28 16.15 -1.06 1.63
C TRP A 28 15.20 -0.51 0.55
N MET A 29 14.17 -1.27 0.20
CA MET A 29 13.23 -0.93 -0.85
C MET A 29 11.99 -0.25 -0.26
N PRO A 30 11.66 0.99 -0.66
CA PRO A 30 10.44 1.64 -0.20
C PRO A 30 9.22 1.13 -0.96
N GLY A 31 8.05 1.25 -0.34
CA GLY A 31 6.79 1.01 -1.02
C GLY A 31 5.59 1.56 -0.28
N THR A 32 4.48 1.68 -0.99
CA THR A 32 3.19 2.07 -0.43
C THR A 32 2.15 0.96 -0.62
N ASP A 33 1.18 0.92 0.28
CA ASP A 33 0.10 -0.06 0.25
C ASP A 33 -1.22 0.62 -0.12
N HIS A 34 -1.99 -0.03 -0.99
CA HIS A 34 -3.35 0.35 -1.36
C HIS A 34 -4.33 0.27 -0.19
N ALA A 35 -4.04 -0.54 0.84
CA ALA A 35 -4.81 -0.68 2.08
C ALA A 35 -6.30 -1.05 1.94
N GLY A 36 -6.73 -1.51 0.76
CA GLY A 36 -8.08 -2.02 0.45
C GLY A 36 -9.21 -1.24 1.11
N ILE A 37 -9.86 -1.88 2.10
CA ILE A 37 -11.02 -1.37 2.83
C ILE A 37 -10.73 -0.04 3.53
N ALA A 38 -9.53 0.16 4.07
CA ALA A 38 -9.18 1.39 4.79
C ALA A 38 -9.18 2.60 3.84
N THR A 39 -8.61 2.45 2.65
CA THR A 39 -8.60 3.52 1.63
C THR A 39 -10.02 3.79 1.14
N GLN A 40 -10.79 2.74 0.84
CA GLN A 40 -12.18 2.88 0.41
C GLN A 40 -13.02 3.63 1.46
N ALA A 41 -12.94 3.26 2.73
CA ALA A 41 -13.69 3.91 3.80
C ALA A 41 -13.35 5.40 3.97
N VAL A 42 -12.08 5.77 3.78
CA VAL A 42 -11.65 7.18 3.85
C VAL A 42 -12.18 7.97 2.65
N VAL A 43 -12.12 7.42 1.44
CA VAL A 43 -12.66 8.06 0.23
C VAL A 43 -14.17 8.21 0.33
N GLU A 44 -14.90 7.16 0.70
CA GLU A 44 -16.35 7.21 0.88
C GLU A 44 -16.77 8.23 1.95
N ARG A 45 -16.07 8.28 3.09
CA ARG A 45 -16.34 9.26 4.13
C ARG A 45 -16.16 10.69 3.62
N ARG A 46 -15.06 10.97 2.92
CA ARG A 46 -14.83 12.30 2.34
C ARG A 46 -15.86 12.68 1.30
N MET A 47 -16.21 11.76 0.41
CA MET A 47 -17.29 12.00 -0.56
C MET A 47 -18.59 12.37 0.15
N LYS A 48 -18.91 11.70 1.26
CA LYS A 48 -20.10 12.01 2.03
C LYS A 48 -20.02 13.38 2.71
N GLU A 49 -18.85 13.75 3.24
CA GLU A 49 -18.63 15.02 3.93
C GLU A 49 -18.57 16.22 2.97
N GLU A 50 -17.90 16.07 1.82
CA GLU A 50 -17.59 17.15 0.88
C GLU A 50 -18.68 17.33 -0.19
N GLU A 51 -19.31 16.23 -0.63
CA GLU A 51 -20.24 16.22 -1.77
C GLU A 51 -21.63 15.66 -1.42
N ASN A 52 -21.82 15.14 -0.19
CA ASN A 52 -23.02 14.42 0.24
C ASN A 52 -23.37 13.18 -0.62
N LEU A 53 -22.41 12.66 -1.38
CA LEU A 53 -22.55 11.48 -2.22
C LEU A 53 -22.10 10.21 -1.48
N THR A 54 -22.63 9.06 -1.93
CA THR A 54 -22.24 7.72 -1.50
C THR A 54 -21.69 6.93 -2.69
N ARG A 55 -21.03 5.80 -2.42
CA ARG A 55 -20.59 4.85 -3.47
C ARG A 55 -21.71 4.38 -4.40
N HIS A 56 -22.94 4.34 -3.89
CA HIS A 56 -24.10 3.88 -4.64
C HIS A 56 -24.58 4.92 -5.66
N ASP A 57 -24.31 6.20 -5.41
CA ASP A 57 -24.71 7.28 -6.30
C ASP A 57 -23.81 7.38 -7.54
N ILE A 58 -22.53 7.04 -7.41
CA ILE A 58 -21.53 7.19 -8.49
C ILE A 58 -21.18 5.89 -9.22
N GLY A 59 -21.52 4.74 -8.62
CA GLY A 59 -21.15 3.43 -9.17
C GLY A 59 -19.68 3.06 -8.98
N ARG A 60 -19.34 1.84 -9.42
CA ARG A 60 -18.04 1.22 -9.13
C ARG A 60 -16.89 1.90 -9.86
N GLU A 61 -17.07 2.18 -11.14
CA GLU A 61 -16.02 2.70 -12.03
C GLU A 61 -15.54 4.08 -11.54
N ALA A 62 -16.48 4.99 -11.26
CA ALA A 62 -16.18 6.30 -10.72
C ALA A 62 -15.58 6.23 -9.30
N LEU A 63 -16.01 5.27 -8.46
CA LEU A 63 -15.43 5.08 -7.13
C LEU A 63 -13.95 4.66 -7.24
N VAL A 64 -13.65 3.72 -8.14
CA VAL A 64 -12.28 3.25 -8.38
C VAL A 64 -11.39 4.38 -8.86
N GLU A 65 -11.87 5.22 -9.78
CA GLU A 65 -11.13 6.41 -10.24
C GLU A 65 -10.78 7.35 -9.08
N ARG A 66 -11.77 7.69 -8.25
CA ARG A 66 -11.55 8.54 -7.06
C ARG A 66 -10.56 7.92 -6.07
N ILE A 67 -10.58 6.60 -5.89
CA ILE A 67 -9.61 5.88 -5.04
C ILE A 67 -8.20 6.01 -5.61
N TRP A 68 -8.03 5.93 -6.93
CA TRP A 68 -6.73 6.13 -7.58
C TRP A 68 -6.22 7.56 -7.43
N ASP A 69 -7.07 8.57 -7.63
CA ASP A 69 -6.72 9.97 -7.43
C ASP A 69 -6.26 10.23 -5.99
N TRP A 70 -7.01 9.71 -5.04
CA TRP A 70 -6.67 9.77 -3.62
C TRP A 70 -5.31 9.13 -3.33
N LYS A 71 -5.11 7.91 -3.82
CA LYS A 71 -3.86 7.18 -3.66
C LYS A 71 -2.69 7.98 -4.22
N ASP A 72 -2.81 8.55 -5.41
CA ASP A 72 -1.69 9.25 -6.06
C ASP A 72 -1.29 10.53 -5.31
N GLN A 73 -2.27 11.25 -4.77
CA GLN A 73 -2.01 12.39 -3.88
C GLN A 73 -1.30 11.96 -2.59
N TYR A 74 -1.79 10.91 -1.95
CA TYR A 74 -1.25 10.45 -0.67
C TYR A 74 0.09 9.75 -0.79
N GLU A 75 0.32 8.98 -1.85
CA GLU A 75 1.62 8.37 -2.14
C GLU A 75 2.70 9.45 -2.31
N LYS A 76 2.44 10.46 -3.15
CA LYS A 76 3.35 11.60 -3.31
C LYS A 76 3.67 12.26 -1.97
N ARG A 77 2.65 12.47 -1.12
CA ARG A 77 2.83 13.03 0.23
C ARG A 77 3.67 12.13 1.12
N ILE A 78 3.39 10.83 1.17
CA ILE A 78 4.10 9.84 2.00
C ILE A 78 5.57 9.76 1.61
N LEU A 79 5.86 9.59 0.31
CA LEU A 79 7.23 9.51 -0.18
C LEU A 79 8.00 10.80 0.10
N ASN A 80 7.37 11.96 -0.09
CA ASN A 80 7.99 13.25 0.24
C ASN A 80 8.29 13.40 1.74
N GLN A 81 7.41 12.90 2.62
CA GLN A 81 7.67 12.89 4.07
C GLN A 81 8.89 12.03 4.40
N LEU A 82 9.01 10.82 3.82
CA LEU A 82 10.17 9.94 4.04
C LEU A 82 11.48 10.56 3.50
N ARG A 83 11.43 11.20 2.32
CA ARG A 83 12.59 11.93 1.77
C ARG A 83 13.04 13.07 2.69
N LYS A 84 12.10 13.86 3.22
CA LYS A 84 12.40 14.94 4.17
C LYS A 84 13.00 14.45 5.49
N LEU A 85 12.65 13.24 5.93
CA LEU A 85 13.25 12.59 7.09
C LEU A 85 14.65 12.02 6.82
N GLY A 86 15.12 12.06 5.57
CA GLY A 86 16.45 11.59 5.20
C GLY A 86 16.54 10.08 4.99
N ALA A 87 15.43 9.38 4.69
CA ALA A 87 15.45 7.95 4.42
C ALA A 87 16.41 7.60 3.26
N SER A 88 17.37 6.70 3.50
CA SER A 88 18.37 6.25 2.52
C SER A 88 17.98 4.97 1.76
N CYS A 89 16.68 4.80 1.53
CA CYS A 89 16.13 3.69 0.76
C CYS A 89 16.36 3.86 -0.75
N ASP A 90 16.28 2.76 -1.49
CA ASP A 90 16.40 2.72 -2.94
C ASP A 90 15.11 3.21 -3.60
N TRP A 91 15.05 4.52 -3.81
CA TRP A 91 13.92 5.19 -4.44
C TRP A 91 13.62 4.71 -5.87
N GLN A 92 14.62 4.17 -6.60
CA GLN A 92 14.42 3.70 -7.97
C GLN A 92 13.59 2.42 -8.00
N ARG A 93 13.62 1.64 -6.92
CA ARG A 93 12.88 0.39 -6.77
C ARG A 93 11.58 0.57 -5.97
N THR A 94 11.04 1.78 -5.87
CA THR A 94 9.77 2.02 -5.17
C THR A 94 8.66 1.12 -5.74
N ARG A 95 7.91 0.44 -4.86
CA ARG A 95 6.79 -0.44 -5.21
C ARG A 95 5.45 0.06 -4.70
N PHE A 96 4.39 -0.30 -5.39
CA PHE A 96 3.01 -0.12 -4.94
C PHE A 96 2.27 -1.45 -5.05
N THR A 97 1.45 -1.80 -4.07
CA THR A 97 0.83 -3.13 -4.00
C THR A 97 -0.08 -3.48 -5.19
N LEU A 98 -0.62 -2.49 -5.89
CA LEU A 98 -1.38 -2.69 -7.14
C LEU A 98 -0.60 -2.30 -8.40
N ASP A 99 0.72 -2.10 -8.31
CA ASP A 99 1.54 -1.99 -9.52
C ASP A 99 1.53 -3.30 -10.33
N ASP A 100 1.99 -3.24 -11.57
CA ASP A 100 1.97 -4.38 -12.48
C ASP A 100 2.77 -5.59 -11.94
N MET A 101 3.89 -5.35 -11.27
CA MET A 101 4.76 -6.40 -10.75
C MET A 101 4.14 -7.09 -9.53
N CYS A 102 3.69 -6.31 -8.55
CA CYS A 102 3.01 -6.80 -7.35
C CYS A 102 1.71 -7.51 -7.70
N SER A 103 0.92 -6.96 -8.63
CA SER A 103 -0.32 -7.59 -9.10
C SER A 103 -0.07 -8.95 -9.76
N LYS A 104 0.97 -9.06 -10.60
CA LYS A 104 1.39 -10.33 -11.20
C LYS A 104 1.84 -11.34 -10.14
N ALA A 105 2.60 -10.88 -9.13
CA ALA A 105 3.05 -11.73 -8.04
C ALA A 105 1.86 -12.33 -7.27
N VAL A 106 0.87 -11.52 -6.89
CA VAL A 106 -0.33 -12.00 -6.18
C VAL A 106 -1.11 -13.02 -7.03
N ARG A 107 -1.33 -12.74 -8.32
CA ARG A 107 -2.03 -13.68 -9.23
C ARG A 107 -1.30 -15.00 -9.38
N ARG A 108 0.03 -14.96 -9.52
CA ARG A 108 0.86 -16.18 -9.61
C ARG A 108 0.77 -17.00 -8.32
N THR A 109 0.88 -16.34 -7.17
CA THR A 109 0.78 -17.00 -5.85
C THR A 109 -0.59 -17.64 -5.67
N PHE A 110 -1.66 -16.92 -6.00
CA PHE A 110 -3.02 -17.47 -5.97
C PHE A 110 -3.15 -18.72 -6.85
N LEU A 111 -2.70 -18.65 -8.10
CA LEU A 111 -2.76 -19.80 -9.02
C LEU A 111 -1.96 -20.99 -8.50
N LYS A 112 -0.75 -20.76 -7.96
CA LYS A 112 0.07 -21.83 -7.37
C LYS A 112 -0.65 -22.51 -6.22
N LEU A 113 -1.15 -21.73 -5.26
CA LEU A 113 -1.85 -22.26 -4.09
C LEU A 113 -3.16 -22.96 -4.46
N PHE A 114 -3.86 -22.47 -5.50
CA PHE A 114 -5.03 -23.13 -6.05
C PHE A 114 -4.69 -24.47 -6.71
N SER A 115 -3.66 -24.51 -7.57
CA SER A 115 -3.20 -25.73 -8.22
C SER A 115 -2.67 -26.78 -7.23
N ASP A 116 -2.13 -26.36 -6.10
CA ASP A 116 -1.69 -27.25 -5.01
C ASP A 116 -2.85 -27.77 -4.14
N GLY A 117 -4.09 -27.36 -4.40
CA GLY A 117 -5.26 -27.73 -3.59
C GLY A 117 -5.35 -27.00 -2.24
N LEU A 118 -4.54 -25.96 -2.02
CA LEU A 118 -4.51 -25.19 -0.77
C LEU A 118 -5.57 -24.07 -0.74
N ILE A 119 -6.03 -23.60 -1.91
CA ILE A 119 -7.16 -22.69 -2.03
C ILE A 119 -8.38 -23.45 -2.53
N TYR A 120 -9.48 -23.35 -1.79
CA TYR A 120 -10.76 -23.95 -2.13
C TYR A 120 -11.91 -23.00 -1.80
N ARG A 121 -13.08 -23.24 -2.41
CA ARG A 121 -14.32 -22.52 -2.11
C ARG A 121 -15.20 -23.39 -1.22
N GLY A 122 -15.68 -22.84 -0.11
CA GLY A 122 -16.57 -23.57 0.80
C GLY A 122 -17.44 -22.62 1.63
N LYS A 123 -18.45 -23.19 2.30
CA LYS A 123 -19.28 -22.47 3.28
C LYS A 123 -18.62 -22.58 4.65
N ARG A 124 -18.37 -21.44 5.29
CA ARG A 124 -17.80 -21.31 6.63
C ARG A 124 -18.45 -20.13 7.33
N LEU A 125 -18.47 -20.17 8.66
CA LEU A 125 -18.78 -18.99 9.46
C LEU A 125 -17.64 -17.97 9.23
N VAL A 126 -18.00 -16.74 8.89
CA VAL A 126 -17.06 -15.64 8.68
C VAL A 126 -17.57 -14.40 9.40
N ASN A 127 -16.66 -13.52 9.80
CA ASN A 127 -17.02 -12.20 10.28
C ASN A 127 -17.49 -11.38 9.07
N TRP A 128 -18.71 -10.84 9.13
CA TRP A 128 -19.31 -10.03 8.08
C TRP A 128 -19.58 -8.62 8.63
N ASP A 129 -19.07 -7.61 7.94
CA ASP A 129 -19.30 -6.18 8.14
C ASP A 129 -19.92 -5.62 6.84
#